data_AF-A0A1T4VWK6-F1
#
_entry.id   AF-A0A1T4VWK6-F1
#
_cell.length_a   1.000
_cell.length_b   1.000
_cell.length_c   1.000
_cell.angle_alpha   90.00
_cell.angle_beta   90.00
_cell.angle_gamma   90.00
#
_symmetry.space_group_name_H-M   'P 1'
#
loop_
_entity.id
_entity.type
_entity.pdbx_description
1 polymer ?
#
loop_
_entity_poly.entity_id
_entity_poly.type
_entity_poly.pdbx_seq_one_letter_code
_entity_poly.pdbx_strand_id
1 'polypeptide(L)'
;MKKKIILLACLLFVFIMGISVTSYASSNVKLSNKSILLAKGSKYKLKVKGTNKKASWSSSNTKVVTVSDNGTVQAVNIGKATVQALIAKKTYKCKVEVMSKDDISYKVIDIYSWTCGDIWNDGFCDIYHYVESGTNSVGGRMNIRKTVKNVKKALKQKKKYNTFMKRLQGKKYKRVKKVWGKIYVEMNILQSCIEDEMPRYDEDYYFPHENFGDYIWDFLSEAYSL
;
A
#
# COMPACT_ATOMS: atom_id res chain seq x y z
N MET A 1 14.53 -84.72 38.20
CA MET A 1 14.06 -84.04 36.96
C MET A 1 13.89 -82.55 37.22
N LYS A 2 14.68 -81.71 36.52
CA LYS A 2 14.39 -80.36 35.98
C LYS A 2 15.69 -79.56 35.90
N LYS A 3 16.24 -79.51 34.68
CA LYS A 3 17.25 -78.53 34.25
C LYS A 3 16.58 -77.17 34.04
N LYS A 4 17.30 -76.07 34.27
CA LYS A 4 17.58 -74.93 33.35
C LYS A 4 17.99 -73.70 34.19
N ILE A 5 19.28 -73.39 34.25
CA ILE A 5 20.06 -72.51 33.33
C ILE A 5 19.87 -71.03 33.68
N ILE A 6 20.94 -70.47 34.24
CA ILE A 6 21.24 -69.04 34.37
C ILE A 6 21.48 -68.48 32.96
N LEU A 7 20.87 -67.34 32.63
CA LEU A 7 21.33 -66.50 31.52
C LEU A 7 20.95 -65.03 31.74
N LEU A 8 21.97 -64.24 32.07
CA LEU A 8 22.06 -62.81 31.81
C LEU A 8 21.66 -62.53 30.35
N ALA A 9 20.66 -61.69 30.12
CA ALA A 9 20.43 -61.08 28.83
C ALA A 9 19.96 -59.63 29.02
N CYS A 10 20.92 -58.74 28.82
CA CYS A 10 20.81 -57.33 28.46
C CYS A 10 19.39 -56.74 28.42
N LEU A 11 19.04 -55.98 29.46
CA LEU A 11 18.15 -54.82 29.33
C LEU A 11 18.81 -53.85 28.35
N LEU A 12 18.54 -54.05 27.06
CA LEU A 12 18.82 -53.09 26.00
C LEU A 12 17.98 -51.85 26.30
N PHE A 13 18.61 -50.91 27.00
CA PHE A 13 18.19 -49.53 27.13
C PHE A 13 18.15 -48.98 25.70
N VAL A 14 16.98 -49.07 25.05
CA VAL A 14 16.73 -48.34 23.80
C VAL A 14 16.65 -46.87 24.22
N PHE A 15 17.82 -46.24 24.33
CA PHE A 15 17.96 -44.81 24.36
C PHE A 15 17.52 -44.32 22.99
N ILE A 16 16.20 -44.12 22.84
CA ILE A 16 15.64 -43.38 21.71
C ILE A 16 16.23 -41.99 21.86
N MET A 17 17.37 -41.75 21.20
CA MET A 17 17.86 -40.39 20.95
C MET A 17 16.68 -39.68 20.31
N GLY A 18 16.09 -38.75 21.05
CA GLY A 18 15.11 -37.83 20.52
C GLY A 18 15.78 -37.08 19.39
N ILE A 19 15.61 -37.56 18.16
CA ILE A 19 15.91 -36.82 16.96
C ILE A 19 14.96 -35.63 17.04
N SER A 20 15.48 -34.54 17.58
CA SER A 20 14.84 -33.24 17.52
C SER A 20 14.86 -32.88 16.04
N VAL A 21 13.82 -33.29 15.32
CA VAL A 21 13.56 -32.77 13.98
C VAL A 21 13.32 -31.28 14.22
N THR A 22 14.37 -30.48 14.05
CA THR A 22 14.22 -29.04 13.99
C THR A 22 13.41 -28.79 12.75
N SER A 23 12.10 -28.58 12.92
CA SER A 23 11.28 -28.11 11.83
C SER A 23 11.82 -26.73 11.47
N TYR A 24 12.55 -26.66 10.35
CA TYR A 24 12.84 -25.39 9.73
C TYR A 24 11.49 -24.89 9.22
N ALA A 25 10.76 -24.16 10.06
CA ALA A 25 9.60 -23.41 9.61
C ALA A 25 9.98 -22.74 8.31
N SER A 26 9.27 -23.06 7.23
CA SER A 26 9.47 -22.47 5.91
C SER A 26 9.20 -20.98 6.03
N SER A 27 10.27 -20.28 6.37
CA SER A 27 10.15 -18.92 6.85
C SER A 27 10.07 -18.05 5.61
N ASN A 28 8.89 -17.46 5.34
CA ASN A 28 8.67 -16.56 4.22
C ASN A 28 9.43 -15.24 4.46
N VAL A 29 10.76 -15.31 4.31
CA VAL A 29 11.67 -14.19 4.54
C VAL A 29 11.35 -13.09 3.55
N LYS A 30 11.10 -11.89 4.07
CA LYS A 30 10.79 -10.73 3.23
C LYS A 30 11.24 -9.44 3.89
N LEU A 31 11.46 -8.43 3.07
CA LEU A 31 11.58 -7.05 3.54
C LEU A 31 10.20 -6.49 3.88
N SER A 32 10.16 -5.60 4.87
CA SER A 32 8.95 -4.82 5.23
C SER A 32 8.34 -4.12 4.01
N ASN A 33 9.16 -3.62 3.09
CA ASN A 33 8.75 -2.99 1.85
C ASN A 33 9.68 -3.36 0.69
N LYS A 34 9.11 -3.56 -0.50
CA LYS A 34 9.85 -3.76 -1.76
C LYS A 34 10.08 -2.46 -2.54
N SER A 35 9.33 -1.41 -2.23
CA SER A 35 9.45 -0.09 -2.83
C SER A 35 8.99 0.97 -1.83
N ILE A 36 9.78 2.03 -1.66
CA ILE A 36 9.50 3.17 -0.80
C ILE A 36 9.81 4.49 -1.51
N LEU A 37 9.16 5.55 -1.05
CA LEU A 37 9.42 6.94 -1.42
C LEU A 37 9.74 7.71 -0.15
N LEU A 38 10.87 8.43 -0.16
CA LEU A 38 11.39 9.20 0.97
C LEU A 38 11.57 10.66 0.56
N ALA A 39 11.30 11.58 1.49
CA ALA A 39 11.74 12.96 1.34
C ALA A 39 13.25 13.05 1.59
N LYS A 40 13.95 13.91 0.85
CA LYS A 40 15.38 14.19 1.07
C LYS A 40 15.65 14.51 2.56
N GLY A 41 16.70 13.93 3.11
CA GLY A 41 17.10 14.06 4.51
C GLY A 41 16.36 13.14 5.48
N SER A 42 15.28 12.48 5.07
CA SER A 42 14.54 11.57 5.95
C SER A 42 15.24 10.21 6.13
N LYS A 43 14.88 9.51 7.22
CA LYS A 43 15.34 8.16 7.53
C LYS A 43 14.16 7.19 7.59
N TYR A 44 14.41 5.94 7.22
CA TYR A 44 13.42 4.87 7.28
C TYR A 44 14.05 3.54 7.70
N LYS A 45 13.44 2.85 8.66
CA LYS A 45 13.91 1.53 9.12
C LYS A 45 13.33 0.42 8.26
N LEU A 46 14.14 -0.11 7.35
CA LEU A 46 13.77 -1.26 6.54
C LEU A 46 14.01 -2.54 7.35
N LYS A 47 12.92 -3.20 7.78
CA LYS A 47 12.95 -4.42 8.58
C LYS A 47 12.95 -5.68 7.72
N VAL A 48 13.71 -6.69 8.14
CA VAL A 48 13.56 -8.08 7.68
C VAL A 48 12.48 -8.75 8.52
N LYS A 49 11.62 -9.55 7.89
CA LYS A 49 10.55 -10.32 8.53
C LYS A 49 10.73 -11.80 8.20
N GLY A 50 10.25 -12.65 9.10
CA GLY A 50 10.26 -14.10 8.91
C GLY A 50 11.63 -14.74 9.13
N THR A 51 12.60 -14.09 9.77
CA THR A 51 13.84 -14.74 10.20
C THR A 51 14.56 -13.90 11.25
N ASN A 52 15.37 -14.55 12.09
CA ASN A 52 16.27 -13.91 13.05
C ASN A 52 17.72 -13.82 12.52
N LYS A 53 17.98 -14.33 11.31
CA LYS A 53 19.31 -14.24 10.69
C LYS A 53 19.65 -12.78 10.40
N LYS A 54 20.91 -12.40 10.66
CA LYS A 54 21.42 -11.06 10.35
C LYS A 54 21.45 -10.84 8.83
N ALA A 55 21.10 -9.63 8.41
CA ALA A 55 21.20 -9.19 7.03
C ALA A 55 22.47 -8.36 6.85
N SER A 56 23.20 -8.61 5.76
CA SER A 56 24.20 -7.67 5.26
C SER A 56 23.53 -6.72 4.27
N TRP A 57 23.74 -5.40 4.45
CA TRP A 57 23.04 -4.37 3.71
C TRP A 57 23.98 -3.64 2.74
N SER A 58 23.45 -3.27 1.58
CA SER A 58 24.16 -2.41 0.64
C SER A 58 23.20 -1.53 -0.15
N SER A 59 23.73 -0.46 -0.76
CA SER A 59 22.99 0.44 -1.65
C SER A 59 23.65 0.47 -3.01
N SER A 60 22.84 0.48 -4.08
CA SER A 60 23.36 0.61 -5.45
C SER A 60 23.90 2.02 -5.76
N ASN A 61 23.56 3.03 -4.95
CA ASN A 61 24.06 4.39 -5.11
C ASN A 61 24.06 5.14 -3.77
N THR A 62 25.21 5.18 -3.11
CA THR A 62 25.39 5.81 -1.79
C THR A 62 25.28 7.34 -1.84
N LYS A 63 25.48 7.97 -2.99
CA LYS A 63 25.27 9.42 -3.18
C LYS A 63 23.79 9.79 -3.09
N VAL A 64 22.89 8.85 -3.36
CA VAL A 64 21.43 9.05 -3.34
C VAL A 64 20.83 8.47 -2.06
N VAL A 65 21.19 7.25 -1.68
CA VAL A 65 20.67 6.55 -0.50
C VAL A 65 21.78 5.76 0.18
N THR A 66 21.94 5.92 1.49
CA THR A 66 22.79 5.05 2.32
C THR A 66 21.94 4.12 3.18
N VAL A 67 22.54 3.02 3.64
CA VAL A 67 21.90 2.08 4.56
C VAL A 67 22.93 1.65 5.60
N SER A 68 22.58 1.73 6.88
CA SER A 68 23.42 1.24 7.99
C SER A 68 23.30 -0.28 8.13
N ASP A 69 24.21 -0.91 8.87
CA ASP A 69 24.20 -2.36 9.16
C ASP A 69 22.92 -2.87 9.83
N ASN A 70 22.20 -2.00 10.52
CA ASN A 70 20.93 -2.35 11.14
C ASN A 70 19.72 -2.20 10.19
N GLY A 71 19.90 -1.82 8.92
CA GLY A 71 18.83 -1.59 7.94
C GLY A 71 18.15 -0.21 8.02
N THR A 72 18.74 0.78 8.69
CA THR A 72 18.28 2.18 8.61
C THR A 72 18.72 2.79 7.29
N VAL A 73 17.76 3.12 6.44
CA VAL A 73 17.93 3.77 5.15
C VAL A 73 17.89 5.29 5.35
N GLN A 74 18.84 6.03 4.78
CA GLN A 74 18.89 7.49 4.80
C GLN A 74 18.83 8.04 3.36
N ALA A 75 17.90 8.97 3.14
CA ALA A 75 17.73 9.66 1.86
C ALA A 75 18.71 10.84 1.76
N VAL A 76 19.77 10.69 0.96
CA VAL A 76 20.86 11.68 0.86
C VAL A 76 20.55 12.73 -0.21
N ASN A 77 20.34 12.31 -1.46
CA ASN A 77 20.03 13.19 -2.58
C ASN A 77 18.84 12.69 -3.38
N ILE A 78 18.21 13.60 -4.12
CA ILE A 78 17.11 13.29 -5.04
C ILE A 78 17.59 12.28 -6.08
N GLY A 79 16.76 11.30 -6.38
CA GLY A 79 17.07 10.25 -7.34
C GLY A 79 16.53 8.89 -6.93
N LYS A 80 17.04 7.84 -7.57
CA LYS A 80 16.63 6.46 -7.34
C LYS A 80 17.84 5.60 -6.99
N ALA A 81 17.65 4.69 -6.04
CA ALA A 81 18.63 3.69 -5.66
C ALA A 81 17.91 2.38 -5.30
N THR A 82 18.64 1.27 -5.28
CA THR A 82 18.15 0.00 -4.76
C THR A 82 18.95 -0.38 -3.53
N VAL A 83 18.26 -0.55 -2.40
CA VAL A 83 18.83 -1.12 -1.18
C VAL A 83 18.69 -2.64 -1.23
N GLN A 84 19.78 -3.36 -0.96
CA GLN A 84 19.83 -4.81 -0.97
C GLN A 84 20.10 -5.35 0.44
N ALA A 85 19.47 -6.47 0.78
CA ALA A 85 19.70 -7.24 1.99
C ALA A 85 20.09 -8.67 1.61
N LEU A 86 21.32 -9.07 1.95
CA LEU A 86 21.80 -10.44 1.80
C LEU A 86 21.55 -11.22 3.10
N ILE A 87 20.72 -12.26 3.03
CA ILE A 87 20.33 -13.09 4.16
C ILE A 87 20.47 -14.55 3.77
N ALA A 88 21.36 -15.28 4.45
CA ALA A 88 21.63 -16.70 4.17
C ALA A 88 21.81 -17.00 2.66
N LYS A 89 22.67 -16.21 2.01
CA LYS A 89 22.98 -16.27 0.56
C LYS A 89 21.85 -15.87 -0.39
N LYS A 90 20.68 -15.44 0.12
CA LYS A 90 19.57 -14.90 -0.69
C LYS A 90 19.52 -13.37 -0.63
N THR A 91 19.34 -12.73 -1.78
CA THR A 91 19.27 -11.27 -1.90
C THR A 91 17.83 -10.78 -2.00
N TYR A 92 17.47 -9.84 -1.15
CA TYR A 92 16.19 -9.13 -1.17
C TYR A 92 16.41 -7.67 -1.52
N LYS A 93 15.53 -7.08 -2.31
CA LYS A 93 15.70 -5.73 -2.86
C LYS A 93 14.54 -4.81 -2.47
N CYS A 94 14.87 -3.57 -2.16
CA CYS A 94 13.93 -2.48 -1.98
C CYS A 94 14.30 -1.32 -2.91
N LYS A 95 13.38 -0.94 -3.80
CA LYS A 95 13.54 0.26 -4.64
C LYS A 95 13.26 1.49 -3.80
N VAL A 96 14.21 2.42 -3.75
CA VAL A 96 14.09 3.68 -3.01
C VAL A 96 14.09 4.82 -4.01
N GLU A 97 13.06 5.65 -3.94
CA GLU A 97 13.00 6.94 -4.63
C GLU A 97 13.10 8.04 -3.59
N VAL A 98 13.91 9.05 -3.87
CA VAL A 98 14.07 10.23 -3.04
C VAL A 98 13.58 11.44 -3.84
N MET A 99 12.63 12.16 -3.28
CA MET A 99 12.09 13.42 -3.84
C MET A 99 12.35 14.57 -2.87
N SER A 100 12.25 15.80 -3.36
CA SER A 100 12.18 16.97 -2.48
C SER A 100 10.90 16.92 -1.64
N LYS A 101 10.84 17.69 -0.55
CA LYS A 101 9.61 17.80 0.24
C LYS A 101 8.50 18.45 -0.59
N ASP A 102 8.86 19.48 -1.35
CA ASP A 102 7.93 20.27 -2.15
C ASP A 102 7.33 19.43 -3.29
N ASP A 103 8.15 18.65 -4.02
CA ASP A 103 7.63 17.75 -5.05
C ASP A 103 6.65 16.72 -4.49
N ILE A 104 6.88 16.25 -3.26
CA ILE A 104 5.94 15.34 -2.58
C ILE A 104 4.65 16.10 -2.24
N SER A 105 4.74 17.28 -1.62
CA SER A 105 3.56 18.09 -1.26
C SER A 105 2.75 18.46 -2.52
N TYR A 106 3.38 18.96 -3.58
CA TYR A 106 2.74 19.22 -4.87
C TYR A 106 2.09 17.97 -5.44
N LYS A 107 2.74 16.81 -5.35
CA LYS A 107 2.14 15.58 -5.86
C LYS A 107 0.93 15.13 -5.05
N VAL A 108 0.91 15.37 -3.75
CA VAL A 108 -0.27 15.09 -2.91
C VAL A 108 -1.40 16.07 -3.23
N ILE A 109 -1.10 17.36 -3.44
CA ILE A 109 -2.08 18.37 -3.85
C ILE A 109 -2.66 18.02 -5.24
N ASP A 110 -1.83 17.62 -6.20
CA ASP A 110 -2.28 17.13 -7.52
C ASP A 110 -3.24 15.93 -7.41
N ILE A 111 -2.96 15.00 -6.49
CA ILE A 111 -3.88 13.88 -6.21
C ILE A 111 -5.20 14.38 -5.63
N TYR A 112 -5.15 15.36 -4.72
CA TYR A 112 -6.34 16.00 -4.17
C TYR A 112 -7.16 16.69 -5.27
N SER A 113 -6.54 17.54 -6.09
CA SER A 113 -7.20 18.26 -7.19
C SER A 113 -7.87 17.31 -8.18
N TRP A 114 -7.19 16.22 -8.56
CA TRP A 114 -7.78 15.16 -9.39
C TRP A 114 -8.96 14.46 -8.70
N THR A 115 -8.87 14.20 -7.39
CA THR A 115 -9.95 13.53 -6.65
C THR A 115 -11.18 14.43 -6.52
N CYS A 116 -10.97 15.72 -6.22
CA CYS A 116 -12.04 16.68 -6.05
C CYS A 116 -12.66 17.12 -7.38
N GLY A 117 -11.85 17.46 -8.38
CA GLY A 117 -12.32 17.91 -9.69
C GLY A 117 -12.82 16.75 -10.55
N ASP A 118 -11.89 15.97 -11.09
CA ASP A 118 -12.18 14.98 -12.14
C ASP A 118 -13.03 13.79 -11.66
N ILE A 119 -12.91 13.40 -10.39
CA ILE A 119 -13.61 12.22 -9.85
C ILE A 119 -14.93 12.62 -9.18
N TRP A 120 -14.93 13.68 -8.36
CA TRP A 120 -16.11 14.08 -7.61
C TRP A 120 -16.94 15.13 -8.35
N ASN A 121 -16.48 16.37 -8.46
CA ASN A 121 -17.25 17.50 -8.98
C ASN A 121 -17.76 17.23 -10.40
N ASP A 122 -16.87 16.88 -11.33
CA ASP A 122 -17.20 16.64 -12.75
C ASP A 122 -17.67 15.19 -13.00
N GLY A 123 -17.89 14.43 -11.94
CA GLY A 123 -18.06 12.98 -11.99
C GLY A 123 -19.17 12.49 -11.09
N PHE A 124 -18.80 11.89 -9.96
CA PHE A 124 -19.75 11.20 -9.09
C PHE A 124 -20.77 12.11 -8.41
N CYS A 125 -20.45 13.39 -8.16
CA CYS A 125 -21.42 14.36 -7.65
C CYS A 125 -22.53 14.63 -8.67
N ASP A 126 -22.16 14.86 -9.92
CA ASP A 126 -23.10 15.03 -11.03
C ASP A 126 -23.93 13.77 -11.31
N ILE A 127 -23.32 12.58 -11.20
CA ILE A 127 -24.03 11.30 -11.33
C ILE A 127 -25.05 11.13 -10.22
N TYR A 128 -24.66 11.42 -8.99
CA TYR A 128 -25.54 11.39 -7.82
C TYR A 128 -26.78 12.27 -8.02
N HIS A 129 -26.59 13.56 -8.33
CA HIS A 129 -27.71 14.47 -8.55
C HIS A 129 -28.60 14.05 -9.72
N TYR A 130 -28.01 13.46 -10.78
CA TYR A 130 -28.77 12.97 -11.92
C TYR A 130 -29.67 11.79 -11.56
N VAL A 131 -29.18 10.88 -10.73
CA VAL A 131 -29.96 9.75 -10.22
C VAL A 131 -31.15 10.24 -9.39
N GLU A 132 -30.97 11.27 -8.56
CA GLU A 132 -32.03 11.78 -7.68
C GLU A 132 -33.03 12.72 -8.35
N SER A 133 -32.58 13.53 -9.31
CA SER A 133 -33.37 14.67 -9.83
C SER A 133 -33.48 14.74 -11.35
N GLY A 134 -32.77 13.86 -12.07
CA GLY A 134 -32.64 13.92 -13.52
C GLY A 134 -31.77 15.09 -14.03
N THR A 135 -31.17 15.86 -13.13
CA THR A 135 -30.31 17.02 -13.44
C THR A 135 -28.93 16.89 -12.82
N ASN A 136 -27.95 17.67 -13.27
CA ASN A 136 -26.62 17.69 -12.64
C ASN A 136 -26.64 18.46 -11.30
N SER A 137 -25.48 18.58 -10.65
CA SER A 137 -25.32 19.24 -9.34
C SER A 137 -25.75 20.71 -9.28
N VAL A 138 -26.01 21.36 -10.42
CA VAL A 138 -26.47 22.76 -10.50
C VAL A 138 -27.85 22.90 -11.15
N GLY A 139 -28.61 21.80 -11.28
CA GLY A 139 -29.96 21.81 -11.86
C GLY A 139 -30.00 21.84 -13.40
N GLY A 140 -28.85 21.65 -14.05
CA GLY A 140 -28.71 21.64 -15.51
C GLY A 140 -28.99 20.27 -16.13
N ARG A 141 -29.31 20.28 -17.43
CA ARG A 141 -29.42 19.04 -18.23
C ARG A 141 -28.06 18.34 -18.34
N MET A 142 -28.03 17.03 -18.15
CA MET A 142 -26.81 16.23 -18.17
C MET A 142 -26.83 15.13 -19.23
N ASN A 143 -25.67 14.84 -19.82
CA ASN A 143 -25.46 13.62 -20.62
C ASN A 143 -24.74 12.57 -19.77
N ILE A 144 -25.52 11.72 -19.09
CA ILE A 144 -24.99 10.70 -18.19
C ILE A 144 -23.96 9.77 -18.86
N ARG A 145 -24.16 9.39 -20.14
CA ARG A 145 -23.20 8.56 -20.90
C ARG A 145 -21.85 9.25 -21.07
N LYS A 146 -21.85 10.55 -21.36
CA LYS A 146 -20.64 11.36 -21.47
C LYS A 146 -19.93 11.48 -20.12
N THR A 147 -20.68 11.76 -19.04
CA THR A 147 -20.13 11.88 -17.69
C THR A 147 -19.47 10.57 -17.23
N VAL A 148 -20.17 9.43 -17.34
CA VAL A 148 -19.60 8.11 -17.01
C VAL A 148 -18.35 7.80 -17.83
N LYS A 149 -18.33 8.13 -19.13
CA LYS A 149 -17.13 7.97 -19.98
C LYS A 149 -15.94 8.81 -19.48
N ASN A 150 -16.19 10.05 -19.07
CA ASN A 150 -15.16 10.93 -18.53
C ASN A 150 -14.62 10.42 -17.18
N VAL A 151 -15.50 10.01 -16.27
CA VAL A 151 -15.12 9.39 -14.99
C VAL A 151 -14.26 8.14 -15.21
N LYS A 152 -14.67 7.23 -16.11
CA LYS A 152 -13.87 6.05 -16.48
C LYS A 152 -12.50 6.41 -17.05
N LYS A 153 -12.39 7.53 -17.77
CA LYS A 153 -11.09 8.04 -18.25
C LYS A 153 -10.24 8.58 -17.09
N ALA A 154 -10.82 9.36 -16.18
CA ALA A 154 -10.13 9.90 -15.00
C ALA A 154 -9.63 8.79 -14.07
N LEU A 155 -10.44 7.75 -13.84
CA LEU A 155 -10.11 6.59 -13.01
C LEU A 155 -8.87 5.81 -13.48
N LYS A 156 -8.41 5.99 -14.73
CA LYS A 156 -7.14 5.40 -15.21
C LYS A 156 -5.92 5.84 -14.39
N GLN A 157 -5.96 7.02 -13.75
CA GLN A 157 -4.88 7.51 -12.89
C GLN A 157 -4.90 6.90 -11.48
N LYS A 158 -6.05 6.35 -11.04
CA LYS A 158 -6.28 5.88 -9.66
C LYS A 158 -5.17 4.95 -9.15
N LYS A 159 -4.76 3.96 -9.97
CA LYS A 159 -3.72 2.99 -9.60
C LYS A 159 -2.35 3.63 -9.42
N LYS A 160 -2.01 4.62 -10.26
CA LYS A 160 -0.73 5.36 -10.20
C LYS A 160 -0.65 6.17 -8.90
N TYR A 161 -1.70 6.90 -8.55
CA TYR A 161 -1.76 7.70 -7.32
C TYR A 161 -1.78 6.84 -6.07
N ASN A 162 -2.51 5.73 -6.07
CA ASN A 162 -2.46 4.79 -4.96
C ASN A 162 -1.06 4.20 -4.74
N THR A 163 -0.36 3.91 -5.83
CA THR A 163 1.03 3.42 -5.76
C THR A 163 1.95 4.48 -5.15
N PHE A 164 1.81 5.75 -5.54
CA PHE A 164 2.55 6.87 -4.94
C PHE A 164 2.29 6.96 -3.42
N MET A 165 1.01 7.04 -3.02
CA MET A 165 0.60 7.19 -1.62
C MET A 165 1.07 6.00 -0.76
N LYS A 166 0.96 4.76 -1.25
CA LYS A 166 1.41 3.57 -0.52
C LYS A 166 2.92 3.57 -0.25
N ARG A 167 3.72 4.00 -1.24
CA ARG A 167 5.20 4.02 -1.16
C ARG A 167 5.72 5.09 -0.21
N LEU A 168 5.02 6.22 -0.07
CA LEU A 168 5.44 7.36 0.75
C LEU A 168 5.65 6.96 2.23
N GLN A 169 6.83 7.25 2.80
CA GLN A 169 7.15 6.95 4.19
C GLN A 169 7.46 8.22 5.00
N GLY A 170 7.20 8.15 6.30
CA GLY A 170 7.44 9.25 7.25
C GLY A 170 6.20 9.51 8.10
N LYS A 171 6.39 9.84 9.38
CA LYS A 171 5.29 10.09 10.32
C LYS A 171 4.36 11.21 9.84
N LYS A 172 4.92 12.26 9.23
CA LYS A 172 4.15 13.41 8.73
C LYS A 172 3.09 13.03 7.68
N TYR A 173 3.34 11.98 6.90
CA TYR A 173 2.43 11.53 5.85
C TYR A 173 1.41 10.48 6.33
N LYS A 174 1.38 10.14 7.63
CA LYS A 174 0.52 9.05 8.14
C LYS A 174 -0.97 9.37 8.00
N ARG A 175 -1.37 10.60 8.32
CA ARG A 175 -2.77 11.04 8.31
C ARG A 175 -3.31 11.16 6.89
N VAL A 176 -2.63 11.90 6.03
CA VAL A 176 -3.00 12.01 4.61
C VAL A 176 -3.13 10.65 3.91
N LYS A 177 -2.23 9.69 4.21
CA LYS A 177 -2.32 8.32 3.68
C LYS A 177 -3.51 7.54 4.23
N LYS A 178 -3.90 7.79 5.47
CA LYS A 178 -5.08 7.17 6.10
C LYS A 178 -6.35 7.65 5.40
N VAL A 179 -6.48 8.97 5.20
CA VAL A 179 -7.64 9.56 4.50
C VAL A 179 -7.70 9.07 3.05
N TRP A 180 -6.58 9.11 2.32
CA TRP A 180 -6.50 8.54 0.97
C TRP A 180 -6.92 7.06 0.92
N GLY A 181 -6.58 6.27 1.94
CA GLY A 181 -7.01 4.88 2.03
C GLY A 181 -8.54 4.72 2.06
N LYS A 182 -9.24 5.62 2.74
CA LYS A 182 -10.71 5.66 2.77
C LYS A 182 -11.27 6.08 1.41
N ILE A 183 -10.80 7.20 0.86
CA ILE A 183 -11.20 7.68 -0.48
C ILE A 183 -11.00 6.58 -1.53
N TYR A 184 -9.88 5.86 -1.49
CA TYR A 184 -9.60 4.79 -2.44
C TYR A 184 -10.62 3.65 -2.38
N VAL A 185 -11.15 3.34 -1.18
CA VAL A 185 -12.21 2.33 -1.01
C VAL A 185 -13.51 2.83 -1.61
N GLU A 186 -13.94 4.05 -1.25
CA GLU A 186 -15.16 4.67 -1.80
C GLU A 186 -15.08 4.82 -3.34
N MET A 187 -13.91 5.21 -3.89
CA MET A 187 -13.66 5.22 -5.34
C MET A 187 -13.84 3.85 -6.02
N ASN A 188 -13.68 2.73 -5.30
CA ASN A 188 -13.94 1.41 -5.89
C ASN A 188 -15.44 1.09 -5.87
N ILE A 189 -16.14 1.48 -4.80
CA ILE A 189 -17.60 1.31 -4.67
C ILE A 189 -18.31 2.11 -5.75
N LEU A 190 -18.01 3.41 -5.88
CA LEU A 190 -18.60 4.26 -6.91
C LEU A 190 -18.23 3.81 -8.33
N GLN A 191 -17.01 3.29 -8.52
CA GLN A 191 -16.61 2.71 -9.80
C GLN A 191 -17.42 1.46 -10.15
N SER A 192 -17.69 0.56 -9.20
CA SER A 192 -18.50 -0.63 -9.50
C SER A 192 -19.93 -0.24 -9.88
N CYS A 193 -20.53 0.76 -9.22
CA CYS A 193 -21.87 1.24 -9.57
C CYS A 193 -22.00 1.62 -11.06
N ILE A 194 -21.00 2.31 -11.63
CA ILE A 194 -21.02 2.72 -13.04
C ILE A 194 -20.49 1.66 -14.03
N GLU A 195 -19.97 0.54 -13.51
CA GLU A 195 -19.51 -0.61 -14.29
C GLU A 195 -20.60 -1.68 -14.38
N ASP A 196 -21.34 -1.90 -13.30
CA ASP A 196 -22.41 -2.89 -13.20
C ASP A 196 -23.65 -2.45 -13.98
N GLU A 197 -24.07 -1.20 -13.83
CA GLU A 197 -25.20 -0.65 -14.56
C GLU A 197 -24.99 0.83 -14.91
N MET A 198 -25.57 1.25 -16.03
CA MET A 198 -25.60 2.66 -16.40
C MET A 198 -26.53 3.42 -15.42
N PRO A 199 -26.08 4.49 -14.74
CA PRO A 199 -26.96 5.24 -13.83
C PRO A 199 -28.19 5.82 -14.54
N ARG A 200 -29.33 5.78 -13.86
CA ARG A 200 -30.63 6.27 -14.35
C ARG A 200 -31.28 7.18 -13.32
N TYR A 201 -32.06 8.14 -13.79
CA TYR A 201 -32.97 8.88 -12.94
C TYR A 201 -34.14 7.96 -12.60
N ASP A 202 -34.16 7.49 -11.36
CA ASP A 202 -35.06 6.45 -10.86
C ASP A 202 -35.07 6.51 -9.33
N GLU A 203 -36.25 6.62 -8.72
CA GLU A 203 -36.41 6.77 -7.26
C GLU A 203 -35.88 5.55 -6.49
N ASP A 204 -35.82 4.38 -7.14
CA ASP A 204 -35.31 3.14 -6.54
C ASP A 204 -33.79 2.93 -6.76
N TYR A 205 -33.13 3.81 -7.52
CA TYR A 205 -31.70 3.67 -7.81
C TYR A 205 -30.86 4.29 -6.69
N TYR A 206 -30.24 3.43 -5.86
CA TYR A 206 -29.34 3.85 -4.80
C TYR A 206 -27.91 4.12 -5.29
N PHE A 207 -27.33 5.26 -4.92
CA PHE A 207 -25.95 5.64 -5.27
C PHE A 207 -25.15 6.08 -4.02
N PRO A 208 -24.21 5.25 -3.50
CA PRO A 208 -23.58 5.44 -2.18
C PRO A 208 -22.45 6.48 -2.21
N HIS A 209 -22.79 7.77 -2.12
CA HIS A 209 -21.85 8.87 -2.34
C HIS A 209 -21.38 9.58 -1.05
N GLU A 210 -22.07 9.38 0.07
CA GLU A 210 -22.01 10.25 1.26
C GLU A 210 -20.60 10.29 1.85
N ASN A 211 -20.01 9.11 2.06
CA ASN A 211 -18.67 8.97 2.62
C ASN A 211 -17.59 9.60 1.72
N PHE A 212 -17.80 9.60 0.40
CA PHE A 212 -16.80 10.13 -0.53
C PHE A 212 -16.63 11.64 -0.36
N GLY A 213 -17.74 12.38 -0.31
CA GLY A 213 -17.75 13.83 -0.16
C GLY A 213 -17.06 14.27 1.14
N ASP A 214 -17.38 13.60 2.25
CA ASP A 214 -16.77 13.89 3.56
C ASP A 214 -15.25 13.70 3.54
N TYR A 215 -14.78 12.59 2.95
CA TYR A 215 -13.36 12.31 2.93
C TYR A 215 -12.56 13.25 2.03
N ILE A 216 -13.17 13.90 1.02
CA ILE A 216 -12.48 14.93 0.20
C ILE A 216 -12.07 16.12 1.08
N TRP A 217 -12.94 16.58 1.98
CA TRP A 217 -12.64 17.70 2.87
C TRP A 217 -11.52 17.36 3.86
N ASP A 218 -11.56 16.16 4.44
CA ASP A 218 -10.46 15.63 5.26
C ASP A 218 -9.15 15.60 4.45
N PHE A 219 -9.22 15.21 3.18
CA PHE A 219 -8.04 15.09 2.33
C PHE A 219 -7.47 16.45 1.93
N LEU A 220 -8.31 17.45 1.67
CA LEU A 220 -7.90 18.84 1.47
C LEU A 220 -7.06 19.32 2.67
N SER A 221 -7.63 19.21 3.88
CA SER A 221 -6.97 19.66 5.11
C SER A 221 -5.62 18.97 5.31
N GLU A 222 -5.57 17.66 5.17
CA GLU A 222 -4.33 16.90 5.34
C GLU A 222 -3.31 17.19 4.21
N ALA A 223 -3.75 17.37 2.96
CA ALA A 223 -2.86 17.66 1.82
C ALA A 223 -2.18 19.02 1.95
N TYR A 224 -2.93 20.07 2.33
CA TYR A 224 -2.40 21.42 2.48
C TYR A 224 -1.58 21.62 3.78
N SER A 225 -1.64 20.65 4.71
CA SER A 225 -0.82 20.67 5.93
C SER A 225 0.62 20.13 5.76
N LEU A 226 0.98 19.61 4.57
CA LEU A 226 2.24 18.87 4.32
C LEU A 226 3.44 19.73 3.94
#